data_AF-T2JBF1-F1
#
_entry.id   AF-T2JBF1-F1
#
_cell.length_a   1.000
_cell.length_b   1.000
_cell.length_c   1.000
_cell.angle_alpha   90.00
_cell.angle_beta   90.00
_cell.angle_gamma   90.00
#
_symmetry.space_group_name_H-M   'P 1'
#
loop_
_entity.id
_entity.type
_entity.pdbx_description
1 polymer ?
#
loop_
_entity_poly.entity_id
_entity_poly.type
_entity_poly.pdbx_seq_one_letter_code
_entity_poly.pdbx_strand_id
1 'polypeptide(L)' 'MLEKQQVAAIPGKAFGADHCIRLSYATDLASIEKGMDRIERFVQETKVNQL' A
#
# COMPACT_ATOMS: atom_id res chain seq x y z
N MET A 1 -4.40 -0.52 -5.50
CA MET A 1 -4.21 -1.00 -4.11
C MET A 1 -5.53 -1.09 -3.34
N LEU A 2 -6.28 0.00 -3.17
CA LEU A 2 -7.54 -0.01 -2.40
C LEU A 2 -8.56 -1.05 -2.90
N GLU A 3 -8.94 -0.99 -4.17
CA GLU A 3 -9.95 -1.90 -4.73
C GLU A 3 -9.49 -3.37 -4.75
N LYS A 4 -8.23 -3.61 -5.14
CA LYS A 4 -7.69 -4.97 -5.32
C LYS A 4 -7.33 -5.67 -4.02
N GLN A 5 -6.73 -4.93 -3.08
CA GLN A 5 -6.08 -5.51 -1.89
C GLN A 5 -6.65 -4.96 -0.58
N GLN A 6 -7.68 -4.09 -0.65
CA GLN A 6 -8.36 -3.54 0.53
C GLN A 6 -7.41 -2.81 1.49
N VAL A 7 -6.45 -2.05 0.95
CA VAL A 7 -5.55 -1.18 1.72
C VAL A 7 -5.77 0.27 1.30
N ALA A 8 -6.23 1.09 2.24
CA ALA A 8 -6.34 2.52 2.07
C ALA A 8 -5.00 3.19 2.45
N ALA A 9 -4.45 3.96 1.51
CA ALA A 9 -3.28 4.80 1.76
C ALA A 9 -3.46 6.15 1.05
N ILE A 10 -2.69 7.13 1.49
CA ILE A 10 -2.77 8.48 0.92
C ILE A 10 -1.66 8.64 -0.12
N PRO A 11 -1.97 8.98 -1.38
CA PRO A 11 -0.96 9.29 -2.39
C PRO A 11 -0.08 10.48 -1.98
N GLY A 12 1.23 10.35 -2.16
CA GLY A 12 2.20 11.40 -1.82
C GLY A 12 2.13 12.64 -2.72
N LYS A 13 1.42 12.57 -3.84
CA LYS A 13 1.20 13.69 -4.78
C LYS A 13 0.67 14.94 -4.11
N ALA A 14 -0.21 14.80 -3.12
CA ALA A 14 -0.74 15.93 -2.35
C ALA A 14 0.32 16.63 -1.47
N PHE A 15 1.50 16.03 -1.31
CA PHE A 15 2.60 16.49 -0.46
C PHE A 15 3.91 16.72 -1.25
N GLY A 16 3.86 16.75 -2.59
CA GLY A 16 5.05 16.90 -3.43
C GLY A 16 5.95 15.66 -3.48
N ALA A 17 5.44 14.49 -3.12
CA ALA A 17 6.16 13.23 -3.10
C ALA A 17 5.48 12.19 -4.02
N ASP A 18 5.47 12.46 -5.32
CA ASP A 18 4.72 11.69 -6.34
C ASP A 18 5.05 10.20 -6.39
N HIS A 19 6.26 9.81 -5.98
CA HIS A 19 6.73 8.42 -5.95
C HIS A 19 6.54 7.74 -4.58
N CYS A 20 5.86 8.41 -3.65
CA CYS A 20 5.65 7.90 -2.30
C CYS A 20 4.15 7.79 -1.97
N ILE A 21 3.85 7.01 -0.93
CA ILE A 21 2.54 6.98 -0.28
C ILE A 21 2.73 7.16 1.23
N ARG A 22 1.72 7.71 1.89
CA ARG A 22 1.71 7.82 3.36
C ARG A 22 0.89 6.69 3.96
N LEU A 23 1.49 5.99 4.92
CA LEU A 23 0.84 4.97 5.74
C LEU A 23 0.71 5.50 7.17
N SER A 24 -0.47 5.32 7.77
CA SER A 24 -0.65 5.53 9.20
C SER A 24 -0.28 4.24 9.93
N TYR A 25 0.50 4.36 11.00
CA TYR A 25 0.87 3.26 11.90
C TYR A 25 0.19 3.37 13.27
N ALA A 26 -0.73 4.31 13.45
CA ALA A 26 -1.48 4.51 14.69
C ALA A 26 -2.63 3.49 14.82
N THR A 27 -2.29 2.20 14.88
CA THR A 27 -3.19 1.06 15.04
C THR A 27 -2.43 -0.11 15.69
N ASP A 28 -3.09 -1.22 15.97
CA ASP A 28 -2.45 -2.43 16.50
C ASP A 28 -1.50 -3.12 15.50
N LEU A 29 -0.55 -3.91 16.02
CA LEU A 29 0.45 -4.62 15.22
C LEU A 29 -0.16 -5.61 14.24
N ALA A 30 -1.22 -6.34 14.62
CA ALA A 30 -1.83 -7.34 13.74
C ALA A 30 -2.46 -6.69 12.51
N SER A 31 -3.06 -5.50 12.67
CA SER A 31 -3.55 -4.69 11.54
C SER A 31 -2.42 -4.23 10.64
N ILE A 32 -1.27 -3.83 11.19
CA ILE A 32 -0.09 -3.42 10.43
C ILE A 32 0.46 -4.60 9.61
N GLU A 33 0.71 -5.75 10.25
CA GLU A 33 1.23 -6.96 9.61
C GLU A 33 0.34 -7.39 8.44
N LYS A 34 -0.97 -7.51 8.68
CA LYS A 34 -1.94 -7.87 7.63
C LYS A 34 -1.97 -6.86 6.48
N GLY A 35 -1.81 -5.56 6.78
CA GLY A 35 -1.73 -4.50 5.79
C GLY A 35 -0.47 -4.63 4.93
N MET A 36 0.67 -4.92 5.53
CA MET A 36 1.94 -5.11 4.84
C MET A 36 1.91 -6.34 3.91
N ASP A 37 1.34 -7.46 4.36
CA ASP A 37 1.17 -8.66 3.52
C ASP A 37 0.34 -8.37 2.25
N ARG A 38 -0.68 -7.52 2.38
CA ARG A 38 -1.53 -7.10 1.25
C ARG A 38 -0.75 -6.20 0.27
N ILE A 39 0.09 -5.31 0.81
CA ILE A 39 0.95 -4.44 0.00
C ILE A 39 1.98 -5.28 -0.76
N GLU A 40 2.60 -6.26 -0.11
CA GLU A 40 3.55 -7.17 -0.76
C GLU A 40 2.91 -7.89 -1.96
N ARG A 41 1.75 -8.51 -1.77
CA ARG A 41 1.01 -9.17 -2.86
C ARG A 41 0.69 -8.20 -3.99
N PHE A 42 0.24 -6.99 -3.69
CA PHE A 42 -0.03 -5.97 -4.70
C PHE A 42 1.19 -5.69 -5.60
N VAL A 43 2.36 -5.53 -4.98
CA VAL A 43 3.61 -5.23 -5.70
C VAL A 43 4.02 -6.40 -6.59
N GLN A 44 3.90 -7.63 -6.09
CA GLN A 44 4.22 -8.84 -6.89
C GLN A 44 3.28 -9.00 -8.09
N GLU A 45 1.96 -8.85 -7.87
CA GLU A 45 0.96 -8.88 -8.95
C GLU A 45 1.23 -7.80 -10.01
N THR A 46 1.63 -6.60 -9.58
CA THR A 46 1.91 -5.51 -10.51
C THR A 46 3.14 -5.78 -11.36
N LYS A 47 4.19 -6.40 -10.79
CA LYS A 47 5.38 -6.82 -11.55
C LYS A 47 5.06 -7.88 -12.60
N VAL A 48 4.23 -8.87 -12.25
CA VAL A 48 3.82 -9.95 -13.19
C VAL A 48 3.02 -9.39 -14.36
N ASN A 49 2.16 -8.40 -14.14
CA ASN A 49 1.33 -7.80 -15.20
C ASN A 49 2.07 -6.80 -16.10
N GLN A 50 3.36 -6.51 -15.84
CA GLN A 50 4.20 -5.64 -16.67
C GLN A 50 5.20 -6.40 -17.54
N LEU A 51 5.22 -7.74 -17.45
CA LEU A 51 5.94 -8.67 -18.33
C LEU A 51 5.00 -9.19 -19.42
#